data_AF-A0A535KZJ4-F1
#
_entry.id   AF-A0A535KZJ4-F1
#
_cell.length_a   1.000
_cell.length_b   1.000
_cell.length_c   1.000
_cell.angle_alpha   90.00
_cell.angle_beta   90.00
_cell.angle_gamma   90.00
#
_symmetry.space_group_name_H-M   'P 1'
#
loop_
_entity.id
_entity.type
_entity.pdbx_description
1 polymer ?
#
loop_
_entity_poly.entity_id
_entity_poly.type
_entity_poly.pdbx_seq_one_letter_code
_entity_poly.pdbx_strand_id
1 'polypeptide(L)'
;MAAPAAAVAMLLLRLPSHTQADPILAAVLVGLGAIAANFPVMVTKSYKADATPAIELAIVVVFPPAAAVALIGLSRLIGEGALCIRRNPATGTRRRIPIDLVFNAGQLMVAAAAGA
;
A
#
# COMPACT_ATOMS: atom_id res chain seq x y z
N MET A 1 7.22 -5.16 22.41
CA MET A 1 7.31 -4.14 23.48
C MET A 1 8.06 -2.88 23.01
N ALA A 2 7.89 -2.45 21.75
CA ALA A 2 8.63 -1.31 21.16
C ALA A 2 7.85 0.03 21.18
N ALA A 3 6.62 0.02 21.71
CA ALA A 3 5.74 1.18 21.80
C ALA A 3 6.32 2.42 22.52
N PRO A 4 7.13 2.32 23.60
CA PRO A 4 7.58 3.52 24.30
C PRO A 4 8.63 4.31 23.51
N ALA A 5 9.45 3.65 22.68
CA ALA A 5 10.51 4.32 21.93
C ALA A 5 9.94 5.19 20.79
N ALA A 6 8.91 4.70 20.09
CA ALA A 6 8.23 5.46 19.05
C ALA A 6 7.50 6.70 19.61
N ALA A 7 6.88 6.57 20.78
CA ALA A 7 6.20 7.68 21.45
C ALA A 7 7.18 8.78 21.90
N VAL A 8 8.36 8.40 22.39
CA VAL A 8 9.42 9.34 22.79
C VAL A 8 10.02 10.05 21.57
N ALA A 9 10.22 9.35 20.45
CA ALA A 9 10.70 9.96 19.21
C ALA A 9 9.69 10.99 18.67
N MET A 10 8.39 10.67 18.64
CA MET A 10 7.34 11.60 18.22
C MET A 10 7.26 12.84 19.13
N LEU A 11 7.44 12.66 20.44
CA LEU A 11 7.44 13.75 21.41
C LEU A 11 8.67 14.67 21.25
N LEU A 12 9.85 14.10 20.99
CA LEU A 12 11.10 14.86 20.82
C LEU A 12 11.15 15.61 19.49
N LEU A 13 10.56 15.06 18.43
CA LEU A 13 10.58 15.65 17.09
C LEU A 13 9.50 16.71 16.85
N ARG A 14 8.55 16.92 17.78
CA ARG A 14 7.44 17.90 17.64
C ARG A 14 6.73 17.77 16.28
N LEU A 15 6.66 16.55 15.75
CA LEU A 15 6.05 16.27 14.46
C LEU A 15 4.57 16.69 14.51
N PRO A 16 4.07 17.42 13.51
CA PRO A 16 2.67 17.80 13.46
C PRO A 16 1.81 16.54 13.57
N SER A 17 1.01 16.48 14.62
CA SER A 17 0.03 15.42 14.81
C SER A 17 -1.02 15.56 13.73
N HIS A 18 -0.87 14.79 12.64
CA HIS A 18 -1.87 14.65 11.58
C HIS A 18 -3.17 14.12 12.19
N THR A 19 -4.02 15.03 12.67
CA THR A 19 -5.16 14.71 13.55
C THR A 19 -6.45 14.46 12.78
N GLN A 20 -6.45 14.62 11.46
CA GLN A 20 -7.63 14.45 10.63
C GLN A 20 -7.28 13.63 9.39
N ALA A 21 -7.45 12.31 9.50
CA ALA A 21 -7.46 11.43 8.34
C ALA A 21 -8.80 11.62 7.63
N ASP A 22 -8.80 12.30 6.47
CA ASP A 22 -9.98 12.42 5.63
C ASP A 22 -10.33 11.01 5.07
N PRO A 23 -11.47 10.41 5.47
CA PRO A 23 -11.83 9.06 5.05
C PRO A 23 -12.09 8.97 3.55
N ILE A 24 -12.51 10.06 2.91
CA ILE A 24 -12.75 10.10 1.46
C ILE A 24 -11.40 10.02 0.75
N LEU A 25 -10.43 10.85 1.16
CA LEU A 25 -9.08 10.81 0.60
C LEU A 25 -8.43 9.44 0.81
N ALA A 26 -8.60 8.83 1.98
CA ALA A 26 -8.11 7.50 2.29
C ALA A 26 -8.71 6.45 1.33
N ALA A 27 -10.04 6.47 1.13
CA ALA A 27 -10.73 5.56 0.22
C ALA A 27 -10.27 5.76 -1.24
N VAL A 28 -10.08 7.01 -1.67
CA VAL A 28 -9.60 7.34 -3.01
C VAL A 28 -8.18 6.81 -3.22
N LEU A 29 -7.26 7.02 -2.28
CA LEU A 29 -5.87 6.56 -2.41
C LEU A 29 -5.77 5.03 -2.38
N VAL A 30 -6.55 4.36 -1.52
CA VAL A 30 -6.64 2.90 -1.53
C VAL A 30 -7.18 2.39 -2.87
N GLY A 31 -8.25 3.01 -3.38
CA GLY A 31 -8.84 2.64 -4.67
C GLY A 31 -7.86 2.84 -5.82
N LEU A 32 -7.18 3.97 -5.87
CA LEU A 32 -6.15 4.26 -6.88
C LEU A 32 -4.99 3.26 -6.79
N GLY A 33 -4.52 2.92 -5.59
CA GLY A 33 -3.45 1.94 -5.41
C GLY A 33 -3.85 0.54 -5.88
N ALA A 34 -5.08 0.10 -5.56
CA ALA A 34 -5.61 -1.17 -6.02
C ALA A 34 -5.78 -1.23 -7.55
N ILE A 35 -6.20 -0.11 -8.18
CA ILE A 35 -6.32 0.01 -9.64
C ILE A 35 -4.92 -0.01 -10.28
N ALA A 36 -3.97 0.77 -9.77
CA ALA A 36 -2.60 0.84 -10.27
C ALA A 36 -1.93 -0.53 -10.28
N ALA A 37 -2.14 -1.35 -9.24
CA ALA A 37 -1.63 -2.71 -9.16
C ALA A 37 -2.16 -3.65 -10.26
N ASN A 38 -3.34 -3.35 -10.83
CA ASN A 38 -3.95 -4.16 -11.88
C ASN A 38 -3.71 -3.63 -13.30
N PHE A 39 -3.49 -2.31 -13.43
CA PHE A 39 -3.40 -1.60 -14.70
C PHE A 39 -2.13 -0.74 -14.78
N PRO A 40 -0.95 -1.36 -14.99
CA PRO A 40 0.29 -0.60 -15.17
C PRO A 40 0.23 0.21 -16.46
N VAL A 41 0.68 1.47 -16.40
CA VAL A 41 0.59 2.43 -17.50
C VAL A 41 1.75 2.21 -18.47
N MET A 42 1.43 2.10 -19.76
CA MET A 42 2.45 1.95 -20.81
C MET A 42 2.98 3.32 -21.21
N VAL A 43 4.22 3.64 -20.83
CA VAL A 43 4.88 4.90 -21.20
C VAL A 43 5.52 4.78 -22.58
N THR A 44 6.10 3.61 -22.87
CA THR A 44 6.72 3.25 -24.15
C THR A 44 6.36 1.81 -24.48
N LYS A 45 6.44 1.39 -25.76
CA LYS A 45 6.15 0.02 -26.22
C LYS A 45 6.76 -1.10 -25.36
N SER A 46 7.94 -0.86 -24.78
CA SER A 46 8.66 -1.84 -23.95
C SER A 46 8.68 -1.51 -22.45
N TYR A 47 8.10 -0.38 -22.02
CA TYR A 47 8.18 0.07 -20.63
C TYR A 47 6.79 0.33 -20.03
N LYS A 48 6.48 -0.44 -19.00
CA LYS A 48 5.28 -0.29 -18.17
C LYS A 48 5.68 0.35 -16.84
N ALA A 49 5.15 1.53 -16.56
CA ALA A 49 5.33 2.20 -15.29
C ALA A 49 4.24 1.76 -14.31
N ASP A 50 4.66 1.43 -13.09
CA ASP A 50 3.76 1.19 -11.97
C ASP A 50 3.66 2.46 -11.13
N ALA A 51 2.43 2.96 -10.95
CA ALA A 51 2.14 4.14 -10.14
C ALA A 51 1.94 3.80 -8.65
N THR A 52 1.87 2.52 -8.30
CA THR A 52 1.60 2.06 -6.92
C THR A 52 2.59 2.63 -5.90
N PRO A 53 3.92 2.64 -6.15
CA PRO A 53 4.89 3.21 -5.19
C PRO A 53 4.67 4.70 -4.90
N ALA A 54 4.23 5.48 -5.90
CA ALA A 54 3.96 6.90 -5.70
C ALA A 54 2.72 7.12 -4.82
N ILE A 55 1.70 6.27 -4.97
CA ILE A 55 0.48 6.30 -4.16
C ILE A 55 0.79 5.87 -2.71
N GLU A 56 1.60 4.83 -2.53
CA GLU A 56 2.05 4.39 -1.20
C GLU A 56 2.84 5.48 -0.48
N LEU A 57 3.75 6.16 -1.18
CA LEU A 57 4.49 7.29 -0.64
C LEU A 57 3.56 8.45 -0.25
N ALA A 58 2.57 8.76 -1.09
CA ALA A 58 1.56 9.78 -0.75
C ALA A 58 0.77 9.39 0.51
N ILE A 59 0.42 8.11 0.68
CA ILE A 59 -0.26 7.61 1.87
C ILE A 59 0.63 7.78 3.11
N VAL A 60 1.93 7.45 3.03
CA VAL A 60 2.90 7.62 4.13
C VAL A 60 3.05 9.10 4.52
N VAL A 61 3.07 10.00 3.55
CA VAL A 61 3.26 11.45 3.80
C VAL A 61 2.00 12.11 4.37
N VAL A 62 0.81 11.68 3.95
CA VAL A 62 -0.45 12.36 4.28
C VAL A 62 -1.09 11.84 5.57
N PHE A 63 -0.93 10.54 5.88
CA PHE A 63 -1.61 9.90 7.01
C PHE A 63 -0.66 9.62 8.18
N PRO A 64 -1.18 9.55 9.41
CA PRO A 64 -0.41 9.07 10.56
C PRO A 64 0.18 7.68 10.30
N PRO A 65 1.35 7.33 10.88
CA PRO A 65 2.06 6.10 10.56
C PRO A 65 1.20 4.83 10.66
N ALA A 66 0.43 4.68 11.74
CA ALA A 66 -0.44 3.53 11.92
C ALA A 66 -1.54 3.43 10.84
N ALA A 67 -2.12 4.57 10.44
CA ALA A 67 -3.12 4.63 9.38
C ALA A 67 -2.48 4.36 8.00
N ALA A 68 -1.31 4.92 7.72
CA ALA A 68 -0.59 4.70 6.47
C ALA A 68 -0.30 3.21 6.24
N VAL A 69 0.23 2.53 7.26
CA VAL A 69 0.49 1.08 7.23
C VAL A 69 -0.79 0.29 6.93
N ALA A 70 -1.89 0.62 7.63
CA ALA A 70 -3.16 -0.05 7.43
C ALA A 70 -3.74 0.17 6.02
N LEU A 71 -3.68 1.40 5.51
CA LEU A 71 -4.19 1.77 4.19
C LEU A 71 -3.37 1.13 3.05
N ILE A 72 -2.04 1.07 3.20
CA ILE A 72 -1.17 0.39 2.23
C ILE A 72 -1.44 -1.12 2.22
N GLY A 73 -1.55 -1.74 3.40
CA GLY A 73 -1.94 -3.14 3.52
C GLY A 73 -3.29 -3.42 2.86
N LEU A 74 -4.30 -2.59 3.14
CA LEU A 74 -5.64 -2.69 2.54
C LEU A 74 -5.59 -2.57 1.00
N SER A 75 -4.88 -1.56 0.49
CA SER A 75 -4.71 -1.33 -0.95
C SER A 75 -4.10 -2.54 -1.65
N ARG A 76 -3.07 -3.15 -1.05
CA ARG A 76 -2.42 -4.35 -1.59
C ARG A 76 -3.30 -5.58 -1.51
N LEU A 77 -3.99 -5.79 -0.40
CA LEU A 77 -4.91 -6.91 -0.25
C LEU A 77 -6.03 -6.87 -1.31
N ILE A 78 -6.57 -5.68 -1.59
CA ILE A 78 -7.59 -5.49 -2.63
C ILE A 78 -6.99 -5.70 -4.03
N GLY A 79 -5.91 -4.98 -4.35
CA GLY A 79 -5.31 -5.00 -5.69
C GLY A 79 -4.78 -6.38 -6.09
N GLU A 80 -3.98 -6.99 -5.22
CA GLU A 80 -3.42 -8.32 -5.45
C GLU A 80 -4.45 -9.43 -5.22
N GLY A 81 -5.43 -9.24 -4.32
CA GLY A 81 -6.54 -10.17 -4.14
C GLY A 81 -7.38 -10.33 -5.41
N ALA A 82 -7.59 -9.25 -6.15
CA ALA A 82 -8.23 -9.32 -7.48
C ALA A 82 -7.42 -10.18 -8.47
N LEU A 83 -6.08 -10.15 -8.41
CA LEU A 83 -5.21 -10.99 -9.23
C LEU A 83 -5.23 -12.46 -8.81
N CYS A 84 -5.41 -12.76 -7.52
CA CYS A 84 -5.59 -14.14 -7.03
C CYS A 84 -6.88 -14.78 -7.55
N ILE A 85 -7.93 -13.99 -7.82
CA ILE A 85 -9.19 -14.44 -8.41
C ILE A 85 -9.03 -14.64 -9.92
N ARG A 86 -8.22 -13.81 -10.58
CA ARG A 86 -7.99 -13.90 -12.03
C ARG A 86 -7.18 -15.15 -12.40
N ARG A 87 -7.72 -15.90 -13.37
CA ARG A 87 -7.02 -17.01 -14.03
C ARG A 87 -6.25 -16.51 -15.25
N ASN A 88 -5.15 -17.17 -15.56
CA ASN A 88 -4.43 -16.96 -16.80
C ASN A 88 -5.25 -17.58 -17.94
N PRO A 89 -5.67 -16.81 -18.97
CA PRO A 89 -6.45 -17.34 -20.08
C PRO A 89 -5.68 -18.38 -20.92
N ALA A 90 -4.34 -18.34 -20.92
CA ALA A 90 -3.52 -19.29 -21.69
C ALA A 90 -3.31 -20.64 -20.98
N THR A 91 -3.33 -20.67 -19.64
CA THR A 91 -2.98 -21.87 -18.85
C THR A 91 -4.07 -22.33 -17.88
N GLY A 92 -5.14 -21.54 -17.68
CA GLY A 92 -6.23 -21.82 -16.73
C GLY A 92 -5.84 -21.71 -15.25
N THR A 93 -4.55 -21.60 -14.94
CA THR A 93 -4.03 -21.50 -13.56
C THR A 93 -4.31 -20.12 -12.96
N ARG A 94 -4.40 -20.04 -11.62
CA ARG A 94 -4.48 -18.75 -10.93
C ARG A 94 -3.20 -17.94 -11.21
N ARG A 95 -3.33 -16.64 -11.43
CA ARG A 95 -2.17 -15.76 -11.67
C ARG A 95 -1.30 -15.55 -10.43
N ARG A 96 -1.86 -15.71 -9.22
CA ARG A 96 -1.15 -15.59 -7.94
C ARG A 96 -1.70 -16.55 -6.89
N ILE A 97 -0.81 -17.01 -6.01
CA ILE A 97 -1.15 -17.88 -4.87
C ILE A 97 -1.55 -16.97 -3.69
N PRO A 98 -2.61 -17.28 -2.93
CA PRO A 98 -3.07 -16.44 -1.83
C PRO A 98 -2.05 -16.29 -0.68
N ILE A 99 -1.05 -17.16 -0.58
CA ILE A 99 0.02 -16.99 0.42
C ILE A 99 0.96 -15.84 0.04
N ASP A 100 1.25 -15.68 -1.25
CA ASP A 100 2.10 -14.60 -1.76
C ASP A 100 1.45 -13.25 -1.50
N LEU A 101 0.12 -13.17 -1.60
CA LEU A 101 -0.67 -11.99 -1.27
C LEU A 101 -0.38 -11.48 0.15
N VAL A 102 -0.53 -12.36 1.13
CA VAL A 102 -0.38 -11.99 2.55
C VAL A 102 1.08 -11.67 2.86
N PHE A 103 2.01 -12.44 2.29
CA PHE A 103 3.44 -12.21 2.48
C PHE A 103 3.90 -10.87 1.89
N ASN A 104 3.53 -10.56 0.64
CA ASN A 104 3.90 -9.31 -0.03
C ASN A 104 3.23 -8.10 0.65
N ALA A 105 1.95 -8.21 1.00
CA ALA A 105 1.26 -7.17 1.75
C ALA A 105 1.94 -6.93 3.11
N GLY A 106 2.35 -7.99 3.81
CA GLY A 106 3.11 -7.91 5.06
C GLY A 106 4.46 -7.21 4.89
N GLN A 107 5.22 -7.55 3.86
CA GLN A 107 6.50 -6.88 3.56
C GLN A 107 6.31 -5.38 3.31
N LEU A 108 5.27 -5.00 2.56
CA LEU A 108 4.95 -3.60 2.30
C LEU A 108 4.46 -2.86 3.53
N MET A 109 3.67 -3.51 4.39
CA MET A 109 3.27 -2.93 5.68
C MET A 109 4.49 -2.66 6.58
N VAL A 110 5.47 -3.57 6.59
CA VAL A 110 6.74 -3.37 7.31
C VAL A 110 7.56 -2.25 6.67
N ALA A 111 7.64 -2.18 5.35
CA ALA A 111 8.34 -1.11 4.64
C ALA A 111 7.70 0.26 4.88
N ALA A 112 6.37 0.34 4.86
CA ALA A 112 5.62 1.55 5.19
C ALA A 112 5.86 1.97 6.65
N ALA A 113 5.89 1.03 7.58
CA ALA A 113 6.18 1.33 8.98
C ALA A 113 7.63 1.81 9.20
N ALA A 114 8.57 1.38 8.37
CA ALA A 114 9.96 1.85 8.42
C ALA A 114 10.14 3.22 7.75
N GLY A 115 9.27 3.58 6.80
CA GLY A 115 9.32 4.84 6.06
C GLY A 115 8.47 5.97 6.66
N ALA A 116 7.56 5.66 7.59
CA ALA A 116 6.68 6.59 8.29
C ALA A 116 7.26 7.02 9.65
#